data_AF-A0A2M9WPW9-F1
#
_entry.id   AF-A0A2M9WPW9-F1
#
_cell.length_a   1.000
_cell.length_b   1.000
_cell.length_c   1.000
_cell.angle_alpha   90.00
_cell.angle_beta   90.00
_cell.angle_gamma   90.00
#
_symmetry.space_group_name_H-M   'P 1'
#
loop_
_entity.id
_entity.type
_entity.pdbx_description
1 polymer ?
#
loop_
_entity_poly.entity_id
_entity_poly.type
_entity_poly.pdbx_seq_one_letter_code
_entity_poly.pdbx_strand_id
1 'polypeptide(L)' 'MNLASEHLRLTNMSINEISSELGYRESSTFIQNFIKAKHMTPASYRNLYQKQQSENAHPEDP' A
#
# COMPACT_ATOMS: atom_id res chain seq x y z
N MET A 1 1.66 -13.58 0.05
CA MET A 1 1.25 -12.17 0.16
C MET A 1 2.44 -11.31 -0.27
N ASN A 2 2.21 -10.16 -0.93
CA ASN A 2 3.30 -9.30 -1.41
C ASN A 2 3.67 -8.30 -0.32
N LEU A 3 4.93 -8.29 0.11
CA LEU A 3 5.48 -7.40 1.14
C LEU A 3 5.12 -5.92 0.90
N ALA A 4 5.19 -5.46 -0.36
CA ALA A 4 4.77 -4.11 -0.74
C ALA A 4 3.33 -3.76 -0.33
N SER A 5 2.39 -4.69 -0.49
CA SER A 5 0.99 -4.47 -0.11
C SER A 5 0.80 -4.44 1.41
N GLU A 6 1.60 -5.20 2.16
CA GLU A 6 1.59 -5.18 3.63
C GLU A 6 2.14 -3.86 4.16
N HIS A 7 3.29 -3.39 3.67
CA HIS A 7 3.85 -2.08 4.06
C HIS A 7 2.87 -0.94 3.74
N LEU A 8 2.20 -0.98 2.58
CA LEU A 8 1.21 0.05 2.21
C LEU A 8 -0.02 0.09 3.12
N ARG A 9 -0.38 -1.04 3.74
CA ARG A 9 -1.56 -1.18 4.61
C ARG A 9 -1.24 -0.98 6.09
N LEU A 10 -0.11 -1.51 6.55
CA LEU A 10 0.23 -1.63 7.97
C LEU A 10 1.12 -0.49 8.45
N THR A 11 1.72 0.28 7.54
CA THR A 11 2.64 1.36 7.88
C THR A 11 2.20 2.69 7.28
N ASN A 12 2.62 3.77 7.91
CA ASN A 12 2.45 5.15 7.41
C ASN A 12 3.67 5.65 6.63
N MET A 13 4.61 4.76 6.27
CA MET A 13 5.82 5.12 5.53
C MET A 13 5.45 5.74 4.18
N SER A 14 6.21 6.72 3.70
CA SER A 14 6.08 7.25 2.35
C SER A 14 6.37 6.16 1.30
N ILE A 15 5.91 6.39 0.06
CA ILE A 15 6.20 5.48 -1.06
C ILE A 15 7.72 5.35 -1.30
N ASN A 16 8.47 6.42 -1.04
CA ASN A 16 9.93 6.43 -1.13
C ASN A 16 10.57 5.53 -0.07
N GLU A 17 10.14 5.64 1.19
CA GLU A 17 10.66 4.80 2.28
C GLU A 17 10.36 3.32 2.02
N ILE A 18 9.14 2.99 1.63
CA ILE A 18 8.76 1.61 1.27
C ILE A 18 9.61 1.12 0.09
N SER A 19 9.83 1.95 -0.92
CA SER A 19 10.67 1.55 -2.05
C SER A 19 12.10 1.24 -1.63
N SER A 20 12.69 2.06 -0.75
CA SER A 20 14.04 1.86 -0.22
C SER A 20 14.13 0.60 0.64
N GLU A 21 13.14 0.35 1.49
CA GLU A 21 13.08 -0.83 2.36
C GLU A 21 12.93 -2.13 1.56
N LEU A 22 12.22 -2.09 0.44
CA LEU A 22 12.09 -3.20 -0.51
C LEU A 22 13.31 -3.38 -1.43
N GLY A 23 14.36 -2.58 -1.26
CA GLY A 23 15.60 -2.67 -2.03
C GLY A 23 15.55 -2.00 -3.41
N TYR A 24 14.55 -1.15 -3.68
CA TYR A 24 14.53 -0.36 -4.91
C TYR A 24 15.43 0.86 -4.78
N ARG A 25 16.28 1.06 -5.79
CA ARG A 25 17.12 2.26 -5.90
C ARG A 25 16.30 3.53 -6.17
N GLU A 26 15.22 3.39 -6.92
CA GLU A 26 14.32 4.49 -7.27
C GLU A 26 12.86 4.11 -7.04
N SER A 27 12.11 5.02 -6.43
CA SER A 27 10.68 4.84 -6.19
C SER A 27 9.87 4.75 -7.48
N SER A 28 10.34 5.37 -8.57
CA SER A 28 9.78 5.25 -9.92
C SER A 28 9.66 3.79 -10.38
N THR A 29 10.72 3.01 -10.18
CA THR A 29 10.79 1.59 -10.57
C THR A 29 9.82 0.75 -9.73
N PHE A 30 9.78 1.02 -8.42
CA PHE A 30 8.81 0.41 -7.52
C PHE A 30 7.37 0.68 -7.98
N ILE A 31 7.03 1.94 -8.26
CA ILE A 31 5.70 2.36 -8.68
C ILE A 31 5.30 1.67 -9.98
N GLN A 32 6.18 1.64 -10.99
CA GLN A 32 5.92 0.98 -12.27
C GLN A 32 5.67 -0.53 -12.10
N ASN A 33 6.50 -1.22 -11.31
CA ASN A 33 6.30 -2.64 -11.03
C ASN A 33 5.01 -2.89 -10.25
N PHE A 34 4.68 -2.01 -9.30
CA PHE A 34 3.45 -2.13 -8.51
C PHE A 34 2.21 -1.92 -9.39
N ILE A 35 2.22 -0.94 -10.30
CA ILE A 35 1.16 -0.71 -11.27
C ILE A 35 1.01 -1.93 -12.19
N LYS A 36 2.10 -2.51 -12.69
CA LYS A 36 2.04 -3.72 -13.52
C LYS A 36 1.45 -4.92 -12.76
N ALA A 37 1.74 -5.04 -11.47
CA ALA A 37 1.29 -6.17 -10.65
C ALA A 37 -0.13 -6.02 -10.07
N LYS A 38 -0.57 -4.79 -9.79
CA LYS A 38 -1.84 -4.50 -9.09
C LYS A 38 -2.82 -3.66 -9.89
N HIS A 39 -2.42 -3.24 -11.10
CA HIS A 39 -3.20 -2.37 -11.99
C HIS A 39 -3.63 -1.04 -11.34
N MET A 40 -2.89 -0.58 -10.33
CA MET A 40 -3.14 0.68 -9.63
C MET A 40 -1.86 1.24 -8.99
N THR A 41 -1.85 2.53 -8.67
CA THR A 41 -0.72 3.15 -7.99
C THR A 41 -0.64 2.70 -6.51
N PRO A 42 0.56 2.64 -5.92
CA PRO A 42 0.72 2.38 -4.47
C PRO A 42 -0.09 3.32 -3.59
N ALA A 43 -0.19 4.60 -3.96
CA ALA A 43 -0.96 5.61 -3.24
C ALA A 43 -2.47 5.34 -3.31
N SER A 44 -2.99 5.00 -4.50
CA SER A 44 -4.40 4.60 -4.67
C SER A 44 -4.71 3.34 -3.87
N TYR A 45 -3.81 2.35 -3.88
CA TYR A 45 -3.94 1.14 -3.07
C TYR A 45 -4.00 1.48 -1.58
N ARG A 46 -3.08 2.32 -1.07
CA ARG A 46 -3.10 2.75 0.32
C ARG A 46 -4.43 3.41 0.69
N ASN A 47 -4.89 4.38 -0.09
CA ASN A 47 -6.11 5.13 0.20
C ASN A 47 -7.34 4.21 0.22
N LEU A 48 -7.44 3.27 -0.73
CA LEU A 48 -8.54 2.32 -0.80
C LEU A 48 -8.64 1.47 0.47
N TYR A 49 -7.51 0.93 0.93
CA TYR A 49 -7.50 0.01 2.07
C TYR A 49 -7.54 0.73 3.42
N GLN A 50 -6.99 1.94 3.53
CA GLN A 50 -7.15 2.77 4.72
C GLN A 50 -8.62 3.20 4.90
N LYS A 51 -9.32 3.54 3.81
CA LYS A 51 -10.76 3.83 3.86
C LYS A 51 -11.59 2.62 4.26
N GLN A 52 -11.27 1.43 3.73
CA GLN A 52 -11.95 0.19 4.13
C GLN A 52 -11.72 -0.18 5.61
N GLN A 53 -10.57 0.13 6.19
CA GLN A 53 -10.35 -0.06 7.63
C GLN A 53 -11.20 0.88 8.50
N SER A 54 -11.51 2.09 8.02
CA SER A 54 -12.43 2.98 8.73
C SER A 54 -13.91 2.57 8.59
N GLU A 55 -14.30 1.92 7.49
CA GLU A 55 -15.69 1.47 7.27
C GLU A 55 -15.99 0.09 7.88
N ASN A 56 -14.99 -0.80 8.00
CA ASN A 56 -15.15 -2.11 8.66
C ASN A 56 -14.97 -2.09 10.19
N ALA A 57 -14.80 -0.91 10.80
CA ALA A 57 -14.74 -0.74 12.25
C ALA A 57 -16.10 -0.40 12.88
N HIS A 58 -17.21 -0.68 12.19
CA HIS A 58 -18.53 -0.68 12.83
C HIS A 58 -18.70 -2.02 13.56
N PRO A 59 -18.82 -2.04 14.90
CA PRO A 59 -19.10 -3.27 15.62
C PRO A 59 -20.47 -3.77 15.18
N GLU A 60 -20.51 -5.03 14.79
CA GLU A 60 -21.73 -5.81 14.71
C GLU A 60 -22.23 -5.95 16.16
N ASP A 61 -23.21 -5.14 16.55
CA ASP A 61 -24.05 -5.33 17.74
C ASP A 61 -25.45 -5.68 17.20
N PRO A 62 -25.98 -6.86 17.53
CA PRO A 62 -26.65 -7.07 18.82
C PRO A 62 -26.25 -8.34 19.59
#